data_AF-A0A2P8F4I7-F1
#
_entry.id   AF-A0A2P8F4I7-F1
#
_cell.length_a   1.000
_cell.length_b   1.000
_cell.length_c   1.000
_cell.angle_alpha   90.00
_cell.angle_beta   90.00
_cell.angle_gamma   90.00
#
_symmetry.space_group_name_H-M   'P 1'
#
loop_
_entity.id
_entity.type
_entity.pdbx_description
1 polymer ?
#
loop_
_entity_poly.entity_id
_entity_poly.type
_entity_poly.pdbx_seq_one_letter_code
_entity_poly.pdbx_strand_id
1 'polypeptide(L)'
;MNAQRPPDAQLHLLPPRQQLRYYSLRSDKRRQEYLYSRLLICTALSRHYQRPSTSWKIEEPENSPPIIHNLPTPGHISLSHSHELMCFTLNPLRIGVDIEKTRPRKNVKLMAELFMNNRELQQLPETDIEQHQYFYRLWCAKEALYKALPLVKQSTTALTSLSYLQLKNGQFKWQLSEFKLEDYQVAIVYENQLRTVVTTTHFVDTENL
;
A
#
# COMPACT_ATOMS: atom_id res chain seq x y z
N MET A 1 -23.28 19.75 -4.91
CA MET A 1 -22.01 20.39 -5.29
C MET A 1 -21.11 20.40 -4.06
N ASN A 2 -20.28 19.38 -3.88
CA ASN A 2 -19.29 19.36 -2.80
C ASN A 2 -18.09 20.20 -3.24
N ALA A 3 -17.98 21.41 -2.71
CA ALA A 3 -16.75 22.18 -2.84
C ALA A 3 -15.68 21.46 -2.01
N GLN A 4 -14.78 20.72 -2.67
CA GLN A 4 -13.55 20.25 -2.04
C GLN A 4 -12.83 21.47 -1.45
N ARG A 5 -12.59 21.46 -0.13
CA ARG A 5 -11.76 22.47 0.53
C ARG A 5 -10.41 22.55 -0.19
N PRO A 6 -9.78 23.73 -0.29
CA PRO A 6 -8.46 23.84 -0.87
C PRO A 6 -7.50 22.89 -0.11
N PRO A 7 -6.66 22.10 -0.81
CA PRO A 7 -5.78 21.12 -0.18
C PRO A 7 -4.96 21.69 0.98
N ASP A 8 -4.54 22.95 0.85
CA ASP A 8 -3.71 23.64 1.83
C ASP A 8 -4.37 23.81 3.22
N ALA A 9 -5.70 23.70 3.32
CA ALA A 9 -6.43 23.87 4.58
C ALA A 9 -5.99 22.86 5.66
N GLN A 10 -5.56 21.66 5.26
CA GLN A 10 -5.15 20.58 6.17
C GLN A 10 -3.64 20.53 6.39
N LEU A 11 -2.86 21.36 5.70
CA LEU A 11 -1.39 21.31 5.74
C LEU A 11 -0.84 21.51 7.16
N HIS A 12 -1.53 22.30 7.98
CA HIS A 12 -1.18 22.57 9.37
C HIS A 12 -1.19 21.32 10.27
N LEU A 13 -1.86 20.24 9.85
CA LEU A 13 -1.91 18.97 10.56
C LEU A 13 -0.62 18.14 10.38
N LEU A 14 0.20 18.46 9.37
CA LEU A 14 1.48 17.80 9.12
C LEU A 14 2.60 18.38 9.99
N PRO A 15 3.64 17.59 10.33
CA PRO A 15 4.83 18.13 10.97
C PRO A 15 5.55 19.16 10.07
N PRO A 16 6.28 20.14 10.64
CA PRO A 16 6.83 21.26 9.89
C PRO A 16 7.71 20.88 8.69
N ARG A 17 8.51 19.80 8.81
CA ARG A 17 9.35 19.30 7.70
C ARG A 17 8.52 18.87 6.50
N GLN A 18 7.39 18.20 6.75
CA GLN A 18 6.49 17.77 5.68
C GLN A 18 5.79 18.96 5.01
N GLN A 19 5.49 20.02 5.76
CA GLN A 19 4.94 21.26 5.19
C GLN A 19 5.94 21.95 4.24
N LEU A 20 7.21 22.05 4.64
CA LEU A 20 8.27 22.59 3.76
C LEU A 20 8.43 21.75 2.48
N ARG A 21 8.40 20.42 2.62
CA ARG A 21 8.46 19.51 1.46
C ARG A 21 7.28 19.71 0.51
N TYR A 22 6.06 19.86 1.04
CA TYR A 22 4.86 20.15 0.24
C TYR A 22 5.06 21.37 -0.66
N TYR A 23 5.54 22.48 -0.09
CA TYR A 23 5.78 23.72 -0.86
C TYR A 23 6.87 23.58 -1.93
N SER A 24 7.83 22.67 -1.76
CA SER A 24 8.88 22.40 -2.76
C SER A 24 8.41 21.62 -3.99
N LEU A 25 7.26 20.94 -3.90
CA LEU A 25 6.71 20.16 -5.01
C LEU A 25 6.15 21.11 -6.09
N ARG A 26 6.42 20.81 -7.36
CA ARG A 26 6.07 21.68 -8.50
C ARG A 26 4.69 21.42 -9.11
N SER A 27 4.11 20.26 -8.85
CA SER A 27 2.85 19.82 -9.47
C SER A 27 1.77 19.72 -8.41
N ASP A 28 0.59 20.28 -8.69
CA ASP A 28 -0.57 20.23 -7.79
C ASP A 28 -1.01 18.79 -7.50
N LYS A 29 -0.99 17.93 -8.52
CA LYS A 29 -1.26 16.50 -8.35
C LYS A 29 -0.29 15.86 -7.35
N ARG A 30 1.02 16.09 -7.53
CA ARG A 30 2.03 15.56 -6.60
C ARG A 30 1.90 16.16 -5.20
N ARG A 31 1.54 17.43 -5.10
CA ARG A 31 1.24 18.10 -3.82
C ARG A 31 0.07 17.43 -3.11
N GLN A 32 -1.03 17.20 -3.81
CA GLN A 32 -2.20 16.51 -3.26
C GLN A 32 -1.87 15.06 -2.83
N GLU A 33 -1.25 14.27 -3.71
CA GLU A 33 -0.84 12.89 -3.39
C GLU A 33 0.08 12.84 -2.17
N TYR A 34 1.04 13.76 -2.12
CA TYR A 34 1.95 13.91 -0.99
C TYR A 34 1.20 14.27 0.30
N LEU A 35 0.36 15.32 0.26
CA LEU A 35 -0.41 15.79 1.40
C LEU A 35 -1.29 14.67 1.98
N TYR A 36 -2.12 14.04 1.14
CA TYR A 36 -3.06 13.02 1.59
C TYR A 36 -2.35 11.77 2.12
N SER A 37 -1.24 11.37 1.51
CA SER A 37 -0.47 10.23 2.04
C SER A 37 0.11 10.53 3.44
N ARG A 38 0.58 11.76 3.68
CA ARG A 38 1.13 12.15 4.99
C ARG A 38 0.04 12.38 6.03
N LEU A 39 -1.10 12.93 5.63
CA LEU A 39 -2.26 13.05 6.50
C LEU A 39 -2.77 11.67 6.93
N LEU A 40 -2.86 10.72 6.00
CA LEU A 40 -3.22 9.33 6.30
C LEU A 40 -2.27 8.73 7.34
N ILE A 41 -0.95 8.81 7.12
CA ILE A 41 0.05 8.29 8.05
C ILE A 41 -0.09 8.96 9.42
N CYS A 42 -0.06 10.30 9.47
CA CYS A 42 -0.09 11.03 10.73
C CYS A 42 -1.38 10.75 11.51
N THR A 43 -2.53 10.72 10.82
CA THR A 43 -3.83 10.46 11.43
C THR A 43 -3.95 9.05 11.95
N ALA A 44 -3.54 8.04 11.16
CA ALA A 44 -3.57 6.64 11.58
C ALA A 44 -2.69 6.40 12.81
N LEU A 45 -1.47 6.92 12.80
CA LEU A 45 -0.56 6.82 13.94
C LEU A 45 -1.09 7.59 15.17
N SER A 46 -1.61 8.80 14.96
CA SER A 46 -2.17 9.62 16.03
C SER A 46 -3.36 8.97 16.71
N ARG A 47 -4.26 8.35 15.95
CA ARG A 47 -5.37 7.58 16.49
C ARG A 47 -4.88 6.34 17.24
N HIS A 48 -3.94 5.58 16.65
CA HIS A 48 -3.43 4.35 17.24
C HIS A 48 -2.67 4.58 18.56
N TYR A 49 -1.79 5.58 18.58
CA TYR A 49 -0.92 5.86 19.73
C TYR A 49 -1.41 7.01 20.62
N GLN A 50 -2.55 7.64 20.30
CA GLN A 50 -3.13 8.75 21.04
C GLN A 50 -2.16 9.93 21.21
N ARG A 51 -1.55 10.36 20.11
CA ARG A 51 -0.56 11.47 20.07
C ARG A 51 -0.95 12.52 19.02
N PRO A 52 -0.55 13.80 19.18
CA PRO A 52 -0.82 14.82 18.17
C PRO A 52 -0.22 14.49 16.79
N SER A 53 -0.94 14.81 15.70
CA SER A 53 -0.51 14.53 14.32
C SER A 53 0.79 15.25 13.93
N THR A 54 1.06 16.38 14.58
CA THR A 54 2.26 17.18 14.37
C THR A 54 3.49 16.64 15.12
N SER A 55 3.33 15.61 15.96
CA SER A 55 4.41 15.08 16.81
C SER A 55 5.27 13.99 16.14
N TRP A 56 4.91 13.53 14.95
CA TRP A 56 5.61 12.46 14.23
C TRP A 56 6.92 12.96 13.59
N LYS A 57 8.01 12.23 13.83
CA LYS A 57 9.33 12.50 13.22
C LYS A 57 9.49 11.63 11.98
N ILE A 58 9.03 12.14 10.84
CA ILE A 58 9.04 11.43 9.56
C ILE A 58 10.26 11.88 8.74
N GLU A 59 11.08 10.92 8.35
CA GLU A 59 12.14 11.06 7.34
C GLU A 59 11.66 10.46 6.00
N GLU A 60 12.11 11.05 4.90
CA GLU A 60 11.66 10.71 3.55
C GLU A 60 12.86 10.47 2.66
N PRO A 61 13.46 9.27 2.72
CA PRO A 61 14.59 8.95 1.87
C PRO A 61 14.14 8.93 0.40
N GLU A 62 15.06 9.28 -0.49
CA GLU A 62 14.79 9.22 -1.91
C GLU A 62 14.48 7.78 -2.34
N ASN A 63 13.46 7.60 -3.19
CA ASN A 63 13.04 6.31 -3.73
C ASN A 63 12.73 5.23 -2.67
N SER A 64 12.36 5.62 -1.45
CA SER A 64 12.05 4.69 -0.36
C SER A 64 10.74 5.07 0.35
N PRO A 65 10.08 4.12 1.04
CA PRO A 65 8.99 4.44 1.94
C PRO A 65 9.45 5.41 3.06
N PRO A 66 8.53 6.25 3.59
CA PRO A 66 8.86 7.12 4.71
C PRO A 66 9.26 6.32 5.95
N ILE A 67 10.17 6.87 6.75
CA ILE A 67 10.66 6.28 8.00
C ILE A 67 10.12 7.12 9.16
N ILE A 68 9.48 6.48 10.14
CA ILE A 68 8.97 7.14 11.34
C ILE A 68 9.89 6.82 12.52
N HIS A 69 10.67 7.80 12.96
CA HIS A 69 11.73 7.59 13.96
C HIS A 69 11.25 7.47 15.40
N ASN A 70 10.02 7.91 15.69
CA ASN A 70 9.50 8.02 17.04
C ASN A 70 8.19 7.26 17.25
N LEU A 71 8.06 6.08 16.62
CA LEU A 71 7.02 5.12 16.97
C LEU A 71 7.21 4.66 18.44
N PRO A 72 6.16 4.69 19.28
CA PRO A 72 6.26 4.22 20.66
C PRO A 72 6.65 2.74 20.80
N THR A 73 6.35 1.93 19.80
CA THR A 73 6.72 0.51 19.71
C THR A 73 7.36 0.22 18.35
N PRO A 74 8.26 -0.78 18.24
CA PRO A 74 8.79 -1.21 16.95
C PRO A 74 7.66 -1.59 15.99
N GLY A 75 7.77 -1.14 14.73
CA GLY A 75 6.77 -1.41 13.72
C GLY A 75 7.31 -1.23 12.31
N HIS A 76 6.71 -1.99 11.40
CA HIS A 76 6.86 -1.88 9.96
C HIS A 76 5.62 -1.21 9.39
N ILE A 77 5.85 -0.41 8.35
CA ILE A 77 4.78 0.28 7.63
C ILE A 77 4.81 -0.08 6.16
N SER A 78 3.66 0.02 5.52
CA SER A 78 3.56 0.01 4.07
C SER A 78 2.50 1.01 3.61
N LEU A 79 2.70 1.55 2.42
CA LEU A 79 1.81 2.50 1.79
C LEU A 79 1.58 2.06 0.34
N SER A 80 0.33 2.10 -0.10
CA SER A 80 -0.01 1.99 -1.51
C SER A 80 -1.11 2.95 -1.86
N HIS A 81 -1.14 3.42 -3.11
CA HIS A 81 -2.16 4.32 -3.61
C HIS A 81 -2.49 3.96 -5.05
N SER A 82 -3.77 4.04 -5.37
CA SER A 82 -4.25 3.94 -6.75
C SER A 82 -5.43 4.88 -6.89
N HIS A 83 -5.36 5.76 -7.90
CA HIS A 83 -6.39 6.77 -8.17
C HIS A 83 -6.77 7.54 -6.90
N GLU A 84 -7.98 7.32 -6.38
CA GLU A 84 -8.56 8.09 -5.28
C GLU A 84 -8.33 7.43 -3.92
N LEU A 85 -7.86 6.18 -3.90
CA LEU A 85 -7.66 5.43 -2.66
C LEU A 85 -6.19 5.35 -2.28
N MET A 86 -5.94 5.49 -0.98
CA MET A 86 -4.66 5.24 -0.35
C MET A 86 -4.85 4.26 0.79
N CYS A 87 -3.91 3.34 0.95
CA CYS A 87 -3.88 2.38 2.04
C CYS A 87 -2.56 2.51 2.78
N PHE A 88 -2.65 2.52 4.11
CA PHE A 88 -1.52 2.54 5.02
C PHE A 88 -1.65 1.39 6.01
N THR A 89 -0.55 0.70 6.28
CA THR A 89 -0.48 -0.36 7.28
C THR A 89 0.59 -0.08 8.32
N LEU A 90 0.35 -0.57 9.54
CA LEU A 90 1.31 -0.60 10.64
C LEU A 90 1.22 -1.98 11.28
N ASN A 91 2.36 -2.65 11.47
CA ASN A 91 2.42 -3.97 12.10
C ASN A 91 3.76 -4.16 12.84
N PRO A 92 3.81 -4.79 14.02
CA PRO A 92 5.08 -5.11 14.69
C PRO A 92 6.02 -5.99 13.85
N LEU A 93 5.46 -6.82 12.97
CA LEU A 93 6.19 -7.65 12.01
C LEU A 93 6.12 -7.05 10.61
N ARG A 94 6.96 -7.55 9.69
CA ARG A 94 6.98 -7.07 8.30
C ARG A 94 5.59 -7.15 7.67
N ILE A 95 5.21 -6.08 6.99
CA ILE A 95 3.92 -5.96 6.33
C ILE A 95 4.10 -5.18 5.03
N GLY A 96 3.32 -5.54 4.03
CA GLY A 96 3.22 -4.86 2.76
C GLY A 96 1.76 -4.78 2.34
N VAL A 97 1.38 -3.68 1.71
CA VAL A 97 0.04 -3.50 1.16
C VAL A 97 0.12 -3.05 -0.28
N ASP A 98 -0.81 -3.52 -1.09
CA ASP A 98 -1.05 -2.98 -2.41
C ASP A 98 -2.53 -2.82 -2.72
N ILE A 99 -2.87 -1.77 -3.46
CA ILE A 99 -4.23 -1.44 -3.89
C ILE A 99 -4.20 -0.96 -5.33
N GLU A 100 -5.03 -1.55 -6.18
CA GLU A 100 -5.14 -1.19 -7.58
C GLU A 100 -6.58 -1.02 -8.03
N LYS A 101 -6.85 0.02 -8.80
CA LYS A 101 -8.17 0.25 -9.40
C LYS A 101 -8.31 -0.71 -10.56
N THR A 102 -9.25 -1.64 -10.44
CA THR A 102 -9.54 -2.62 -11.48
C THR A 102 -10.27 -1.92 -12.62
N ARG A 103 -9.66 -1.97 -13.80
CA ARG A 103 -10.23 -1.46 -15.04
C ARG A 103 -9.85 -2.36 -16.20
N PRO A 104 -10.67 -2.42 -17.27
CA PRO A 104 -10.28 -3.07 -18.51
C PRO A 104 -8.94 -2.53 -19.01
N ARG A 105 -8.07 -3.43 -19.46
CA ARG A 105 -6.74 -3.18 -20.00
C ARG A 105 -6.59 -3.93 -21.31
N LYS A 106 -5.92 -3.29 -22.26
CA LYS A 106 -5.43 -3.99 -23.45
C LYS A 106 -4.17 -4.77 -23.07
N ASN A 107 -3.92 -5.88 -23.76
CA ASN A 107 -2.67 -6.65 -23.65
C ASN A 107 -2.39 -7.23 -22.25
N VAL A 108 -3.44 -7.62 -21.50
CA VAL A 108 -3.29 -8.22 -20.15
C VAL A 108 -2.30 -9.38 -20.14
N LYS A 109 -2.31 -10.23 -21.17
CA LYS A 109 -1.39 -11.37 -21.29
C LYS A 109 0.08 -10.94 -21.37
N LEU A 110 0.41 -9.97 -22.23
CA LEU A 110 1.76 -9.45 -22.35
C LEU A 110 2.23 -8.78 -21.06
N MET A 111 1.34 -8.05 -20.39
CA MET A 111 1.66 -7.44 -19.10
C MET A 111 1.85 -8.49 -18.01
N ALA A 112 1.07 -9.58 -18.04
CA ALA A 112 1.19 -10.69 -17.09
C ALA A 112 2.57 -11.34 -17.17
N GLU A 113 3.14 -11.51 -18.37
CA GLU A 113 4.47 -12.08 -18.59
C GLU A 113 5.60 -11.29 -17.90
N LEU A 114 5.40 -10.00 -17.61
CA LEU A 114 6.40 -9.16 -16.94
C LEU A 114 6.55 -9.47 -15.45
N PHE A 115 5.54 -10.09 -14.81
CA PHE A 115 5.57 -10.29 -13.36
C PHE A 115 5.05 -11.64 -12.89
N MET A 116 4.31 -12.42 -13.69
CA MET A 116 3.84 -13.76 -13.35
C MET A 116 4.92 -14.81 -13.65
N ASN A 117 4.98 -15.86 -12.84
CA ASN A 117 5.79 -17.04 -13.18
C ASN A 117 5.05 -18.00 -14.14
N ASN A 118 5.75 -18.98 -14.68
CA ASN A 118 5.19 -19.92 -15.67
C ASN A 118 3.94 -20.66 -15.16
N ARG A 119 3.88 -21.02 -13.86
CA ARG A 119 2.71 -21.72 -13.30
C ARG A 119 1.49 -20.82 -13.19
N GLU A 120 1.71 -19.55 -12.86
CA GLU A 120 0.66 -18.53 -12.83
C GLU A 120 0.14 -18.22 -14.25
N LEU A 121 1.04 -18.08 -15.22
CA LEU A 121 0.68 -17.87 -16.64
C LEU A 121 -0.11 -19.05 -17.24
N GLN A 122 0.19 -20.28 -16.82
CA GLN A 122 -0.56 -21.47 -17.22
C GLN A 122 -1.98 -21.51 -16.62
N GLN A 123 -2.23 -20.77 -15.54
CA GLN A 123 -3.54 -20.67 -14.89
C GLN A 123 -4.30 -19.41 -15.28
N LEU A 124 -3.83 -18.69 -16.30
CA LEU A 124 -4.50 -17.50 -16.80
C LEU A 124 -5.89 -17.88 -17.36
N PRO A 125 -6.99 -17.26 -16.88
CA PRO A 125 -8.33 -17.57 -17.39
C PRO A 125 -8.51 -17.26 -18.87
N GLU A 126 -9.46 -17.94 -19.50
CA GLU A 126 -9.78 -17.77 -20.92
C GLU A 126 -10.63 -16.53 -21.20
N THR A 127 -11.56 -16.19 -20.30
CA THR A 127 -12.44 -15.05 -20.50
C THR A 127 -11.73 -13.75 -20.12
N ASP A 128 -11.96 -12.69 -20.90
CA ASP A 128 -11.35 -11.38 -20.63
C ASP A 128 -11.63 -10.92 -19.19
N ILE A 129 -12.88 -11.03 -18.73
CA ILE A 129 -13.28 -10.55 -17.39
C ILE A 129 -12.48 -11.27 -16.30
N GLU A 130 -12.41 -12.59 -16.34
CA GLU A 130 -11.67 -13.37 -15.35
C GLU A 130 -10.16 -13.13 -15.45
N GLN A 131 -9.64 -12.95 -16.68
CA GLN A 131 -8.24 -12.65 -16.91
C GLN A 131 -7.82 -11.34 -16.24
N HIS A 132 -8.65 -10.28 -16.35
CA HIS A 132 -8.41 -9.01 -15.67
C HIS A 132 -8.42 -9.18 -14.15
N GLN A 133 -9.41 -9.91 -13.62
CA GLN A 133 -9.51 -10.14 -12.18
C GLN A 133 -8.29 -10.93 -11.66
N TYR A 134 -7.88 -11.96 -12.38
CA TYR A 134 -6.69 -12.75 -12.06
C TYR A 134 -5.42 -11.89 -12.10
N PHE A 135 -5.26 -11.06 -13.13
CA PHE A 135 -4.15 -10.13 -13.27
C PHE A 135 -4.00 -9.22 -12.05
N TYR A 136 -5.06 -8.50 -11.66
CA TYR A 136 -4.97 -7.57 -10.53
C TYR A 136 -4.77 -8.28 -9.20
N ARG A 137 -5.39 -9.46 -8.99
CA ARG A 137 -5.16 -10.25 -7.76
C ARG A 137 -3.70 -10.64 -7.60
N LEU A 138 -3.09 -11.19 -8.65
CA LEU A 138 -1.69 -11.59 -8.62
C LEU A 138 -0.77 -10.37 -8.51
N TRP A 139 -1.07 -9.29 -9.23
CA TRP A 139 -0.31 -8.05 -9.15
C TRP A 139 -0.28 -7.52 -7.72
N CYS A 140 -1.45 -7.25 -7.13
CA CYS A 140 -1.53 -6.69 -5.78
C CYS A 140 -0.86 -7.62 -4.75
N ALA A 141 -1.09 -8.93 -4.82
CA ALA A 141 -0.50 -9.86 -3.87
C ALA A 141 1.04 -9.90 -3.96
N LYS A 142 1.60 -9.84 -5.17
CA LYS A 142 3.05 -9.90 -5.39
C LYS A 142 3.73 -8.57 -5.05
N GLU A 143 3.11 -7.44 -5.37
CA GLU A 143 3.54 -6.10 -4.94
C GLU A 143 3.48 -5.95 -3.41
N ALA A 144 2.40 -6.41 -2.77
CA ALA A 144 2.29 -6.43 -1.32
C ALA A 144 3.39 -7.29 -0.69
N LEU A 145 3.65 -8.48 -1.23
CA LEU A 145 4.76 -9.32 -0.75
C LEU A 145 6.12 -8.62 -0.96
N TYR A 146 6.36 -8.04 -2.13
CA TYR A 146 7.57 -7.27 -2.43
C TYR A 146 7.79 -6.15 -1.42
N LYS A 147 6.76 -5.34 -1.16
CA LYS A 147 6.79 -4.23 -0.19
C LYS A 147 7.04 -4.71 1.24
N ALA A 148 6.65 -5.94 1.58
CA ALA A 148 6.92 -6.54 2.89
C ALA A 148 8.38 -7.03 3.04
N LEU A 149 9.14 -7.19 1.94
CA LEU A 149 10.53 -7.63 2.02
C LEU A 149 11.44 -6.55 2.63
N PRO A 150 12.59 -6.93 3.24
CA PRO A 150 13.63 -5.96 3.59
C PRO A 150 14.06 -5.13 2.38
N LEU A 151 14.31 -3.83 2.55
CA LEU A 151 14.69 -2.91 1.46
C LEU A 151 15.85 -3.43 0.60
N VAL A 152 16.87 -4.02 1.23
CA VAL A 152 18.02 -4.61 0.53
C VAL A 152 17.60 -5.73 -0.43
N LYS A 153 16.58 -6.52 -0.06
CA LYS A 153 16.04 -7.59 -0.91
C LYS A 153 15.11 -7.05 -1.99
N GLN A 154 14.41 -5.95 -1.75
CA GLN A 154 13.51 -5.35 -2.75
C GLN A 154 14.25 -5.05 -4.05
N SER A 155 15.39 -4.36 -3.98
CA SER A 155 16.19 -3.99 -5.17
C SER A 155 16.67 -5.16 -6.06
N THR A 156 16.71 -6.38 -5.52
CA THR A 156 17.22 -7.58 -6.22
C THR A 156 16.12 -8.61 -6.49
N THR A 157 14.88 -8.34 -6.08
CA THR A 157 13.76 -9.28 -6.24
C THR A 157 12.98 -8.95 -7.50
N ALA A 158 13.04 -9.82 -8.50
CA ALA A 158 12.11 -9.77 -9.63
C ALA A 158 10.74 -10.30 -9.19
N LEU A 159 9.65 -9.62 -9.56
CA LEU A 159 8.29 -10.08 -9.22
C LEU A 159 8.00 -11.49 -9.77
N THR A 160 8.56 -11.86 -10.92
CA THR A 160 8.46 -13.21 -11.49
C THR A 160 9.02 -14.30 -10.58
N SER A 161 9.95 -13.97 -9.68
CA SER A 161 10.50 -14.91 -8.68
C SER A 161 9.56 -15.13 -7.49
N LEU A 162 8.63 -14.21 -7.25
CA LEU A 162 7.60 -14.37 -6.22
C LEU A 162 6.48 -15.28 -6.73
N SER A 163 5.87 -16.06 -5.84
CA SER A 163 4.76 -16.96 -6.20
C SER A 163 3.50 -16.63 -5.42
N TYR A 164 2.47 -16.17 -6.13
CA TYR A 164 1.12 -15.99 -5.61
C TYR A 164 0.54 -17.31 -5.13
N LEU A 165 0.73 -18.40 -5.89
CA LEU A 165 0.15 -19.71 -5.55
C LEU A 165 0.70 -20.25 -4.22
N GLN A 166 2.00 -20.12 -3.98
CA GLN A 166 2.60 -20.52 -2.71
C GLN A 166 2.16 -19.61 -1.56
N LEU A 167 2.04 -18.31 -1.81
CA LEU A 167 1.54 -17.33 -0.83
C LEU A 167 0.09 -17.64 -0.44
N LYS A 168 -0.79 -17.90 -1.42
CA LYS A 168 -2.19 -18.26 -1.22
C LYS A 168 -2.36 -19.56 -0.43
N ASN A 169 -1.49 -20.54 -0.67
CA ASN A 169 -1.52 -21.82 0.04
C ASN A 169 -0.88 -21.76 1.44
N GLY A 170 -0.40 -20.59 1.88
CA GLY A 170 0.24 -20.43 3.19
C GLY A 170 1.56 -21.21 3.33
N GLN A 171 2.23 -21.54 2.23
CA GLN A 171 3.47 -22.34 2.23
C GLN A 171 4.73 -21.54 2.61
N PHE A 172 4.56 -20.29 3.08
CA PHE A 172 5.63 -19.39 3.46
C PHE A 172 5.44 -18.83 4.86
N LYS A 173 6.47 -18.14 5.35
CA LYS A 173 6.40 -17.25 6.54
C LYS A 173 5.40 -16.09 6.41
N TRP A 174 4.74 -15.97 5.26
CA TRP A 174 3.88 -14.87 4.88
C TRP A 174 2.42 -15.32 4.86
N GLN A 175 1.54 -14.48 5.39
CA GLN A 175 0.10 -14.62 5.22
C GLN A 175 -0.39 -13.56 4.25
N LEU A 176 -1.39 -13.92 3.44
CA LEU A 176 -2.06 -13.05 2.49
C LEU A 176 -3.51 -12.84 2.92
N SER A 177 -3.90 -11.58 3.02
CA SER A 177 -5.29 -11.16 3.07
C SER A 177 -5.60 -10.38 1.79
N GLU A 178 -6.58 -10.85 1.02
CA GLU A 178 -7.01 -10.21 -0.21
C GLU A 178 -8.52 -9.95 -0.15
N PHE A 179 -8.93 -8.77 -0.59
CA PHE A 179 -10.35 -8.38 -0.63
C PHE A 179 -10.56 -7.34 -1.71
N LYS A 180 -11.84 -7.13 -2.07
CA LYS A 180 -12.24 -6.06 -2.97
C LYS A 180 -12.84 -4.92 -2.15
N LEU A 181 -12.54 -3.69 -2.54
CA LEU A 181 -13.18 -2.48 -2.04
C LEU A 181 -13.71 -1.74 -3.26
N GLU A 182 -15.02 -1.83 -3.50
CA GLU A 182 -15.64 -1.35 -4.75
C GLU A 182 -14.95 -1.94 -5.99
N ASP A 183 -14.44 -1.08 -6.88
CA ASP A 183 -13.69 -1.45 -8.07
C ASP A 183 -12.18 -1.58 -7.82
N TYR A 184 -11.73 -1.68 -6.57
CA TYR A 184 -10.32 -1.87 -6.21
C TYR A 184 -10.03 -3.30 -5.76
N GLN A 185 -8.89 -3.82 -6.20
CA GLN A 185 -8.29 -5.02 -5.67
C GLN A 185 -7.25 -4.65 -4.61
N VAL A 186 -7.40 -5.20 -3.40
CA VAL A 186 -6.47 -4.96 -2.29
C VAL A 186 -5.80 -6.27 -1.90
N ALA A 187 -4.51 -6.21 -1.58
CA ALA A 187 -3.77 -7.29 -0.96
C ALA A 187 -2.91 -6.76 0.18
N ILE A 188 -2.94 -7.45 1.32
CA ILE A 188 -2.06 -7.22 2.46
C ILE A 188 -1.28 -8.50 2.71
N VAL A 189 0.04 -8.39 2.72
CA VAL A 189 0.94 -9.50 3.01
C VAL A 189 1.74 -9.18 4.26
N TYR A 190 1.73 -10.08 5.24
CA TYR A 190 2.41 -9.85 6.52
C TYR A 190 3.12 -11.11 7.03
N GLU A 191 4.22 -10.90 7.72
CA GLU A 191 5.02 -11.96 8.32
C GLU A 191 4.26 -12.51 9.52
N ASN A 192 4.05 -13.82 9.55
CA ASN A 192 3.36 -14.50 10.64
C ASN A 192 4.36 -15.32 11.46
N GLN A 193 4.33 -15.16 12.77
CA GLN A 193 4.96 -16.08 13.71
C GLN A 193 3.83 -16.87 14.39
N LEU A 194 3.53 -18.06 13.86
CA LEU A 194 2.64 -19.09 14.43
C LEU A 194 1.55 -18.59 15.41
N ARG A 195 0.28 -18.58 14.93
CA ARG A 195 -0.97 -18.37 15.69
C ARG A 195 -1.20 -16.94 16.21
N THR A 196 -1.37 -15.97 15.32
CA THR A 196 -2.03 -14.71 15.69
C THR A 196 -3.24 -14.47 14.80
N VAL A 197 -4.39 -14.18 15.42
CA VAL A 197 -5.57 -13.69 14.72
C VAL A 197 -5.26 -12.27 14.27
N VAL A 198 -5.27 -12.03 12.95
CA VAL A 198 -5.13 -10.67 12.43
C VAL A 198 -6.49 -10.01 12.45
N THR A 199 -6.62 -8.97 13.27
CA THR A 199 -7.76 -8.07 13.23
C THR A 199 -7.51 -7.03 12.14
N THR A 200 -8.22 -7.16 11.02
CA THR A 200 -8.24 -6.13 9.98
C THR A 200 -9.31 -5.11 10.34
N THR A 201 -8.91 -3.87 10.64
CA THR A 201 -9.86 -2.76 10.79
C THR A 201 -9.87 -1.95 9.50
N HIS A 202 -10.99 -1.97 8.79
CA HIS A 202 -11.21 -1.13 7.62
C HIS A 202 -11.63 0.27 8.07
N PHE A 203 -10.93 1.30 7.60
CA PHE A 203 -11.34 2.69 7.77
C PHE A 203 -11.49 3.32 6.40
N VAL A 204 -12.69 3.84 6.12
CA VAL A 204 -12.93 4.75 5.02
C VAL A 204 -13.18 6.10 5.68
N ASP A 205 -12.16 6.97 5.70
CA ASP A 205 -12.31 8.32 6.22
C ASP A 205 -12.65 9.25 5.05
N THR A 206 -13.92 9.26 4.65
CA THR A 206 -14.44 10.20 3.64
C THR A 206 -14.94 11.50 4.26
N GLU A 207 -15.04 11.61 5.59
CA GLU A 207 -15.77 12.72 6.21
C GLU A 207 -15.11 13.43 7.41
N ASN A 208 -13.95 13.00 7.93
CA ASN A 208 -13.33 13.70 9.08
C ASN A 208 -11.83 13.95 8.95
N LEU A 209 -11.45 14.62 7.86
CA LEU A 209 -10.23 15.44 7.79
C LEU A 209 -10.57 16.86 7.35
#